data_AF-A0A847VW22-F1
#
_entry.id   AF-A0A847VW22-F1
#
_cell.length_a   1.000
_cell.length_b   1.000
_cell.length_c   1.000
_cell.angle_alpha   90.00
_cell.angle_beta   90.00
_cell.angle_gamma   90.00
#
_symmetry.space_group_name_H-M   'P 1'
#
loop_
_entity.id
_entity.type
_entity.pdbx_description
1 polymer ?
#
loop_
_entity_poly.entity_id
_entity_poly.type
_entity_poly.pdbx_seq_one_letter_code
_entity_poly.pdbx_strand_id
1 'polypeptide(L)'
;MSIINDNIKSLSAREVKIISDLEFKQKYYFSRDDIKHFFENQSKLNYTIHRLITKKRIIKLNRNKYYLIPIKARTGKWSDNSFIIADEIFNGANYYIGGWAAANYWRLTDQIPFKIEVYTNKRNGRLKILSNTFIFRKTTPKRIKNAVTKKINNHPFKILSKKEAQKWMKSRE
;
A
#
# COMPACT_ATOMS: atom_id res chain seq x y z
N MET A 1 0.57 -33.98 -9.05
CA MET A 1 1.04 -33.16 -10.18
C MET A 1 1.47 -31.79 -9.67
N SER A 2 2.75 -31.49 -9.84
CA SER A 2 3.43 -30.26 -9.39
C SER A 2 2.80 -29.02 -10.04
N ILE A 3 2.14 -28.17 -9.24
CA ILE A 3 1.72 -26.83 -9.66
C ILE A 3 2.83 -25.85 -9.25
N ILE A 4 4.01 -26.03 -9.83
CA ILE A 4 5.07 -25.02 -9.85
C ILE A 4 5.34 -24.73 -11.32
N ASN A 5 4.64 -23.75 -11.87
CA ASN A 5 4.91 -23.06 -13.14
C ASN A 5 4.10 -21.74 -13.06
N ASP A 6 4.59 -20.54 -13.40
CA ASP A 6 5.65 -20.13 -14.32
C ASP A 6 6.31 -18.82 -13.83
N ASN A 7 7.63 -18.68 -14.06
CA ASN A 7 8.40 -17.42 -13.97
C ASN A 7 8.72 -16.81 -12.59
N ILE A 8 9.14 -17.60 -11.58
CA ILE A 8 10.00 -17.03 -10.53
C ILE A 8 11.40 -16.88 -11.11
N LYS A 9 11.68 -15.74 -11.75
CA LYS A 9 13.05 -15.36 -12.14
C LYS A 9 13.95 -15.53 -10.92
N SER A 10 15.00 -16.34 -11.05
CA SER A 10 15.92 -16.68 -9.96
C SER A 10 16.47 -15.41 -9.29
N LEU A 11 16.46 -15.38 -7.96
CA LEU A 11 16.99 -14.27 -7.19
C LEU A 11 18.52 -14.43 -7.08
N SER A 12 19.24 -13.33 -7.22
CA SER A 12 20.67 -13.31 -6.93
C SER A 12 20.92 -13.37 -5.43
N ALA A 13 22.11 -13.79 -5.00
CA ALA A 13 22.48 -13.85 -3.59
C ALA A 13 22.27 -12.51 -2.86
N ARG A 14 22.57 -11.37 -3.52
CA ARG A 14 22.32 -10.04 -2.97
C ARG A 14 20.82 -9.74 -2.80
N GLU A 15 20.01 -10.09 -3.79
CA GLU A 15 18.55 -9.89 -3.72
C GLU A 15 17.94 -10.72 -2.59
N VAL A 16 18.38 -11.98 -2.43
CA VAL A 16 17.97 -12.84 -1.31
C VAL A 16 18.37 -12.20 0.02
N LYS A 17 19.63 -11.77 0.16
CA LYS A 17 20.12 -11.11 1.38
C LYS A 17 19.29 -9.88 1.77
N ILE A 18 18.94 -9.03 0.80
CA ILE A 18 18.10 -7.84 1.03
C ILE A 18 16.71 -8.24 1.50
N ILE A 19 16.07 -9.20 0.81
CA ILE A 19 14.72 -9.66 1.16
C ILE A 19 14.72 -10.27 2.57
N SER A 20 15.68 -11.14 2.87
CA SER A 20 15.83 -11.77 4.18
C SER A 20 16.05 -10.75 5.30
N ASP A 21 16.90 -9.73 5.09
CA ASP A 21 17.12 -8.67 6.08
C ASP A 21 15.86 -7.84 6.36
N LEU A 22 15.13 -7.46 5.31
CA LEU A 22 13.87 -6.72 5.45
C LEU A 22 12.80 -7.57 6.15
N GLU A 23 12.68 -8.85 5.82
CA GLU A 23 11.73 -9.76 6.49
C GLU A 23 12.08 -9.99 7.95
N PHE A 24 13.36 -10.19 8.26
CA PHE A 24 13.85 -10.33 9.63
C PHE A 24 13.51 -9.10 10.48
N LYS A 25 13.66 -7.89 9.90
CA LYS A 25 13.28 -6.62 10.53
C LYS A 25 11.77 -6.33 10.48
N GLN A 26 10.96 -7.21 9.91
CA GLN A 26 9.53 -7.03 9.66
C GLN A 26 9.20 -5.73 8.89
N LYS A 27 10.14 -5.28 8.04
CA LYS A 27 10.07 -4.02 7.32
C LYS A 27 9.49 -4.22 5.92
N TYR A 28 8.17 -4.42 5.87
CA TYR A 28 7.48 -4.66 4.61
C TYR A 28 7.30 -3.40 3.76
N TYR A 29 7.27 -2.22 4.37
CA TYR A 29 7.31 -0.95 3.65
C TYR A 29 8.67 -0.29 3.87
N PHE A 30 9.39 -0.07 2.79
CA PHE A 30 10.77 0.39 2.85
C PHE A 30 11.09 1.41 1.77
N SER A 31 12.15 2.17 1.99
CA SER A 31 12.70 3.20 1.14
C SER A 31 14.06 2.79 0.61
N ARG A 32 14.63 3.59 -0.30
CA ARG A 32 16.00 3.35 -0.78
C ARG A 32 17.02 3.41 0.36
N ASP A 33 16.80 4.30 1.33
CA ASP A 33 17.70 4.48 2.47
C ASP A 33 17.78 3.24 3.36
N ASP A 34 16.73 2.43 3.37
CA ASP A 34 16.69 1.20 4.18
C ASP A 34 17.59 0.11 3.63
N ILE A 35 17.87 0.13 2.33
CA ILE A 35 18.70 -0.89 1.67
C ILE A 35 19.99 -0.34 1.07
N LYS A 36 20.26 0.98 1.18
CA LYS A 36 21.42 1.60 0.53
C LYS A 36 22.75 1.04 1.02
N HIS A 37 22.81 0.60 2.27
CA HIS A 37 23.99 0.00 2.89
C HIS A 37 24.42 -1.34 2.26
N PHE A 38 23.55 -1.99 1.45
CA PHE A 38 23.91 -3.17 0.67
C PHE A 38 24.67 -2.86 -0.63
N PHE A 39 24.89 -1.58 -0.94
CA PHE A 39 25.43 -1.13 -2.22
C PHE A 39 26.54 -0.10 -2.04
N GLU A 40 27.58 -0.24 -2.85
CA GLU A 40 28.69 0.74 -2.94
C GLU A 40 28.25 2.02 -3.67
N ASN A 41 27.26 1.93 -4.57
CA ASN A 41 26.84 3.06 -5.39
C ASN A 41 25.35 3.01 -5.77
N GLN A 42 24.84 4.18 -6.15
CA GLN A 42 23.43 4.38 -6.48
C GLN A 42 22.98 3.62 -7.74
N SER A 43 23.88 3.41 -8.71
CA SER A 43 23.58 2.68 -9.95
C SER A 43 23.26 1.21 -9.68
N LYS A 44 24.08 0.52 -8.86
CA LYS A 44 23.84 -0.86 -8.43
C LYS A 44 22.54 -0.99 -7.63
N LEU A 45 22.24 -0.01 -6.76
CA LEU A 45 20.99 0.05 -6.00
C LEU A 45 19.78 0.17 -6.94
N ASN A 46 19.79 1.14 -7.86
CA ASN A 46 18.70 1.37 -8.81
C ASN A 46 18.47 0.15 -9.71
N TYR A 47 19.55 -0.46 -10.20
CA TYR A 47 19.49 -1.69 -10.98
C TYR A 47 18.85 -2.84 -10.19
N THR A 48 19.22 -3.01 -8.91
CA THR A 48 18.67 -4.07 -8.06
C THR A 48 17.19 -3.84 -7.73
N ILE A 49 16.80 -2.60 -7.43
CA ILE A 49 15.38 -2.22 -7.27
C ILE A 49 14.60 -2.55 -8.55
N HIS A 50 15.12 -2.17 -9.71
CA HIS A 50 14.49 -2.47 -10.99
C HIS A 50 14.28 -3.98 -11.16
N ARG A 51 15.31 -4.79 -10.91
CA ARG A 51 15.19 -6.26 -10.96
C ARG A 51 14.14 -6.78 -9.99
N LEU A 52 14.14 -6.34 -8.74
CA LEU A 52 13.15 -6.78 -7.74
C LEU A 52 11.71 -6.43 -8.17
N ILE A 53 11.49 -5.28 -8.82
CA ILE A 53 10.18 -4.91 -9.40
C ILE A 53 9.82 -5.86 -10.55
N THR A 54 10.72 -6.05 -11.52
CA THR A 54 10.48 -6.94 -12.67
C THR A 54 10.22 -8.38 -12.24
N LYS A 55 10.87 -8.83 -11.16
CA LYS A 55 10.67 -10.14 -10.53
C LYS A 55 9.46 -10.19 -9.59
N LYS A 56 8.67 -9.12 -9.50
CA LYS A 56 7.48 -9.00 -8.63
C LYS A 56 7.77 -9.37 -7.17
N ARG A 57 8.96 -9.03 -6.68
CA ARG A 57 9.33 -9.15 -5.26
C ARG A 57 9.05 -7.90 -4.47
N ILE A 58 8.99 -6.75 -5.15
CA ILE A 58 8.61 -5.48 -4.54
C ILE A 58 7.63 -4.74 -5.46
N ILE A 59 6.75 -3.94 -4.87
CA ILE A 59 5.82 -3.06 -5.57
C ILE A 59 6.20 -1.62 -5.23
N LYS A 60 6.36 -0.76 -6.24
CA LYS A 60 6.60 0.67 -6.02
C LYS A 60 5.28 1.35 -5.63
N LEU A 61 5.23 1.97 -4.45
CA LEU A 61 4.05 2.68 -3.95
C LEU A 61 4.04 4.15 -4.36
N ASN A 62 5.20 4.80 -4.20
CA ASN A 62 5.42 6.20 -4.57
C ASN A 62 6.89 6.42 -5.01
N ARG A 63 7.34 7.67 -5.11
CA ARG A 63 8.70 8.00 -5.58
C ARG A 63 9.79 7.31 -4.74
N ASN A 64 9.57 7.21 -3.43
CA ASN A 64 10.59 6.83 -2.45
C ASN A 64 10.22 5.61 -1.61
N LYS A 65 9.07 4.99 -1.84
CA LYS A 65 8.57 3.87 -1.02
C LYS A 65 8.16 2.66 -1.84
N TYR A 66 8.48 1.51 -1.30
CA TYR A 66 8.26 0.18 -1.86
C TYR A 66 7.57 -0.71 -0.85
N TYR A 67 6.76 -1.62 -1.34
CA TYR A 67 6.13 -2.69 -0.58
C TYR A 67 6.81 -4.01 -0.95
N LEU A 68 7.47 -4.63 0.03
CA LEU A 68 8.08 -5.95 -0.07
C LEU A 68 6.98 -7.03 -0.09
N ILE A 69 7.01 -7.88 -1.10
CA ILE A 69 6.24 -9.12 -1.12
C ILE A 69 7.07 -10.17 -0.40
N PRO A 70 6.61 -10.76 0.72
CA PRO A 70 7.38 -11.73 1.48
C PRO A 70 7.60 -13.04 0.72
N ILE A 71 8.65 -13.80 1.02
CA ILE A 71 8.94 -15.10 0.41
C ILE A 71 7.81 -16.09 0.74
N LYS A 72 7.31 -16.03 1.98
CA LYS A 72 6.14 -16.81 2.44
C LYS A 72 4.82 -16.43 1.76
N ALA A 73 4.77 -15.36 0.97
CA ALA A 73 3.55 -14.95 0.30
C ALA A 73 3.13 -15.97 -0.76
N ARG A 74 2.12 -16.79 -0.47
CA ARG A 74 1.47 -17.61 -1.50
C ARG A 74 0.84 -16.69 -2.54
N THR A 75 1.05 -17.00 -3.82
CA THR A 75 0.55 -16.23 -4.95
C THR A 75 -0.93 -15.86 -4.78
N GLY A 76 -1.22 -14.56 -4.81
CA GLY A 76 -2.59 -14.01 -4.77
C GLY A 76 -3.26 -13.88 -3.40
N LYS A 77 -2.68 -14.41 -2.30
CA LYS A 77 -3.33 -14.42 -0.97
C LYS A 77 -2.65 -13.54 0.08
N TRP A 78 -1.47 -13.02 -0.21
CA TRP A 78 -0.79 -12.08 0.69
C TRP A 78 -1.15 -10.65 0.29
N SER A 79 -1.85 -9.93 1.16
CA SER A 79 -1.90 -8.47 1.14
C SER A 79 -2.07 -8.00 2.56
N ASP A 80 -1.28 -7.00 2.95
CA ASP A 80 -1.54 -6.26 4.17
C ASP A 80 -2.90 -5.54 4.08
N ASN A 81 -3.37 -5.02 5.20
CA ASN A 81 -4.62 -4.28 5.29
C ASN A 81 -4.59 -3.09 4.31
N SER A 82 -5.66 -2.95 3.52
CA SER A 82 -5.75 -1.93 2.47
C SER A 82 -5.61 -0.51 3.02
N PHE A 83 -5.95 -0.27 4.29
CA PHE A 83 -5.84 1.05 4.91
C PHE A 83 -4.39 1.38 5.28
N ILE A 84 -3.61 0.39 5.69
CA ILE A 84 -2.16 0.52 5.90
C ILE A 84 -1.50 0.84 4.56
N ILE A 85 -1.83 0.07 3.51
CA ILE A 85 -1.30 0.33 2.16
C ILE A 85 -1.67 1.76 1.69
N ALA A 86 -2.88 2.24 1.97
CA ALA A 86 -3.28 3.60 1.66
C ALA A 86 -2.41 4.65 2.37
N ASP A 87 -2.14 4.47 3.66
CA ASP A 87 -1.24 5.35 4.41
C ASP A 87 0.17 5.36 3.82
N GLU A 88 0.70 4.17 3.55
CA GLU A 88 2.04 3.92 3.04
C GLU A 88 2.24 4.53 1.64
N ILE A 89 1.22 4.53 0.78
CA ILE A 89 1.27 5.24 -0.53
C ILE A 89 1.54 6.74 -0.33
N PHE A 90 0.97 7.34 0.71
CA PHE A 90 1.00 8.78 0.96
C PHE A 90 1.96 9.21 2.07
N ASN A 91 2.67 8.28 2.70
CA ASN A 91 3.54 8.52 3.86
C ASN A 91 2.82 9.29 4.98
N GLY A 92 1.59 8.89 5.34
CA GLY A 92 0.83 9.54 6.41
C GLY A 92 0.25 10.92 6.09
N ALA A 93 0.48 11.47 4.89
CA ALA A 93 0.19 12.88 4.60
C ALA A 93 -0.81 13.09 3.46
N ASN A 94 -1.59 14.17 3.52
CA ASN A 94 -2.38 14.65 2.38
C ASN A 94 -3.41 13.65 1.80
N TYR A 95 -3.97 12.77 2.62
CA TYR A 95 -4.99 11.82 2.19
C TYR A 95 -6.00 11.51 3.32
N TYR A 96 -7.14 10.94 2.95
CA TYR A 96 -7.99 10.15 3.84
C TYR A 96 -8.76 9.09 3.06
N ILE A 97 -9.15 8.01 3.73
CA ILE A 97 -9.99 6.95 3.19
C ILE A 97 -11.45 7.38 3.29
N GLY A 98 -12.18 7.27 2.19
CA GLY A 98 -13.58 7.68 2.12
C GLY A 98 -14.44 6.64 1.40
N GLY A 99 -15.63 7.08 1.02
CA GLY A 99 -16.60 6.26 0.31
C GLY A 99 -17.05 5.02 1.06
N TRP A 100 -17.34 3.95 0.30
CA TRP A 100 -17.84 2.69 0.86
C TRP A 100 -16.87 2.04 1.86
N ALA A 101 -15.56 2.24 1.68
CA ALA A 101 -14.56 1.78 2.63
C ALA A 101 -14.70 2.46 4.00
N ALA A 102 -14.97 3.76 4.03
CA ALA A 102 -15.23 4.47 5.27
C ALA A 102 -16.60 4.10 5.86
N ALA A 103 -17.63 3.96 5.03
CA ALA A 103 -18.95 3.54 5.48
C ALA A 103 -18.91 2.16 6.17
N ASN A 104 -18.24 1.19 5.54
CA ASN A 104 -18.08 -0.15 6.09
C ASN A 104 -17.28 -0.14 7.40
N TYR A 105 -16.16 0.60 7.48
CA TYR A 105 -15.39 0.74 8.72
C TYR A 105 -16.24 1.26 9.90
N TRP A 106 -17.16 2.19 9.65
CA TRP A 106 -18.06 2.74 10.66
C TRP A 106 -19.33 1.90 10.92
N ARG A 107 -19.43 0.70 10.32
CA ARG A 107 -20.62 -0.17 10.39
C ARG A 107 -21.90 0.52 9.91
N LEU A 108 -21.78 1.36 8.88
CA LEU A 108 -22.93 2.00 8.23
C LEU A 108 -23.46 1.17 7.06
N THR A 109 -22.71 0.16 6.62
CA THR A 109 -23.11 -0.80 5.60
C THR A 109 -22.41 -2.14 5.84
N ASP A 110 -23.10 -3.24 5.56
CA ASP A 110 -22.54 -4.59 5.58
C ASP A 110 -21.81 -4.95 4.27
N GLN A 111 -21.88 -4.08 3.25
CA GLN A 111 -21.20 -4.31 1.98
C GLN A 111 -19.68 -4.26 2.16
N ILE A 112 -19.00 -5.33 1.76
CA ILE A 112 -17.54 -5.41 1.76
C ILE A 112 -17.01 -4.65 0.52
N PRO A 113 -16.23 -3.57 0.70
CA PRO A 113 -15.78 -2.72 -0.40
C PRO A 113 -14.66 -3.39 -1.21
N PHE A 114 -14.92 -3.71 -2.48
CA PHE A 114 -13.89 -4.23 -3.41
C PHE A 114 -12.89 -3.16 -3.88
N LYS A 115 -13.21 -1.88 -3.71
CA LYS A 115 -12.38 -0.75 -4.13
C LYS A 115 -12.29 0.25 -2.98
N ILE A 116 -11.08 0.72 -2.70
CA ILE A 116 -10.80 1.69 -1.65
C ILE A 116 -10.73 3.08 -2.27
N GLU A 117 -11.70 3.93 -1.97
CA GLU A 117 -11.65 5.34 -2.37
C GLU A 117 -10.74 6.11 -1.41
N VAL A 118 -9.70 6.72 -1.97
CA VAL A 118 -8.74 7.54 -1.23
C VAL A 118 -8.81 8.96 -1.76
N TYR A 119 -9.19 9.89 -0.88
CA TYR A 119 -9.32 11.30 -1.20
C TYR A 119 -8.04 12.04 -0.88
N THR A 120 -7.48 12.76 -1.86
CA THR A 120 -6.18 13.46 -1.73
C THR A 120 -6.15 14.71 -2.61
N ASN A 121 -5.29 15.68 -2.29
CA ASN A 121 -5.00 16.81 -3.18
C ASN A 121 -3.81 16.54 -4.12
N LYS A 122 -3.03 15.48 -3.91
CA LYS A 122 -1.78 15.21 -4.65
C LYS A 122 -1.94 14.32 -5.89
N ARG A 123 -2.95 13.45 -5.93
CA ARG A 123 -3.07 12.38 -6.96
C ARG A 123 -4.51 12.22 -7.47
N ASN A 124 -4.66 11.70 -8.68
CA ASN A 124 -5.90 11.22 -9.29
C ASN A 124 -5.66 9.87 -10.00
N GLY A 125 -6.74 9.18 -10.37
CA GLY A 125 -6.67 7.92 -11.12
C GLY A 125 -6.83 6.67 -10.25
N ARG A 126 -6.33 5.52 -10.73
CA ARG A 126 -6.50 4.21 -10.08
C ARG A 126 -5.15 3.51 -9.93
N LEU A 127 -4.96 2.78 -8.84
CA LEU A 127 -3.77 1.96 -8.61
C LEU A 127 -4.19 0.59 -8.08
N LYS A 128 -3.69 -0.47 -8.70
CA LYS A 128 -3.88 -1.84 -8.24
C LYS A 128 -2.62 -2.33 -7.53
N ILE A 129 -2.75 -2.79 -6.30
CA ILE A 129 -1.68 -3.40 -5.51
C ILE A 129 -2.20 -4.75 -5.06
N LEU A 130 -1.64 -5.83 -5.60
CA LEU A 130 -2.07 -7.20 -5.32
C LEU A 130 -3.59 -7.35 -5.59
N SER A 131 -4.37 -7.78 -4.59
CA SER A 131 -5.84 -7.88 -4.67
C SER A 131 -6.55 -6.53 -4.45
N ASN A 132 -5.86 -5.53 -3.90
CA ASN A 132 -6.45 -4.24 -3.55
C ASN A 132 -6.48 -3.27 -4.73
N THR A 133 -7.63 -2.62 -4.89
CA THR A 133 -7.81 -1.54 -5.85
C THR A 133 -8.01 -0.23 -5.12
N PHE A 134 -7.14 0.75 -5.39
CA PHE A 134 -7.25 2.12 -4.89
C PHE A 134 -7.78 3.05 -5.99
N ILE A 135 -8.77 3.86 -5.66
CA ILE A 135 -9.28 4.94 -6.52
C ILE A 135 -8.96 6.27 -5.86
N PHE A 136 -8.12 7.08 -6.50
CA PHE A 136 -7.74 8.39 -6.00
C PHE A 136 -8.72 9.46 -6.47
N ARG A 137 -9.38 10.12 -5.52
CA ARG A 137 -10.32 11.21 -5.75
C ARG A 137 -9.71 12.53 -5.28
N LYS A 138 -9.86 13.59 -6.08
CA LYS A 138 -9.42 14.92 -5.68
C LYS A 138 -10.28 15.45 -4.52
N THR A 139 -9.65 16.13 -3.58
CA THR A 139 -10.32 16.77 -2.45
C THR A 139 -9.56 18.02 -2.01
N THR A 140 -10.17 18.81 -1.12
CA THR A 140 -9.56 20.04 -0.61
C THR A 140 -8.69 19.78 0.62
N PRO A 141 -7.66 20.59 0.88
CA PRO A 141 -6.86 20.51 2.11
C PRO A 141 -7.71 20.60 3.38
N LYS A 142 -8.78 21.41 3.38
CA LYS A 142 -9.73 21.53 4.49
C LYS A 142 -10.37 20.18 4.84
N ARG A 143 -10.84 19.44 3.84
CA ARG A 143 -11.43 18.10 4.07
C ARG A 143 -10.42 17.09 4.57
N ILE A 144 -9.17 17.17 4.12
CA ILE A 144 -8.09 16.32 4.62
C ILE A 144 -7.80 16.60 6.09
N LYS A 145 -7.77 17.88 6.50
CA LYS A 145 -7.56 18.28 7.91
C LYS A 145 -8.69 17.80 8.83
N ASN A 146 -9.92 17.71 8.31
CA ASN A 146 -11.09 17.24 9.07
C ASN A 146 -11.17 15.72 9.22
N ALA A 147 -10.31 14.97 8.53
CA ALA A 147 -10.30 13.51 8.63
C ALA A 147 -9.86 13.06 10.03
N VAL A 148 -10.39 11.92 10.47
CA VAL A 148 -10.06 11.31 11.75
C VAL A 148 -8.88 10.36 11.58
N THR A 149 -7.96 10.35 12.53
CA THR A 149 -6.88 9.36 12.57
C THR A 149 -7.32 8.15 13.40
N LYS A 150 -7.17 6.94 12.86
CA LYS A 150 -7.44 5.66 13.51
C LYS A 150 -6.23 4.74 13.35
N LYS A 151 -6.26 3.58 14.00
CA LYS A 151 -5.15 2.61 13.98
C LYS A 151 -5.66 1.20 13.69
N ILE A 152 -4.92 0.46 12.87
CA ILE A 152 -5.06 -0.99 12.67
C ILE A 152 -3.67 -1.58 12.88
N ASN A 153 -3.53 -2.61 13.72
CA ASN A 153 -2.24 -3.25 14.04
C ASN A 153 -1.15 -2.23 14.44
N ASN A 154 -1.52 -1.25 15.27
CA ASN A 154 -0.69 -0.11 15.70
C ASN A 154 -0.24 0.86 14.58
N HIS A 155 -0.65 0.63 13.32
CA HIS A 155 -0.36 1.51 12.19
C HIS A 155 -1.47 2.57 12.04
N PRO A 156 -1.13 3.87 12.06
CA PRO A 156 -2.12 4.93 11.91
C PRO A 156 -2.61 5.04 10.46
N PHE A 157 -3.86 5.46 10.29
CA PHE A 157 -4.42 5.82 8.99
C PHE A 157 -5.47 6.93 9.13
N LYS A 158 -5.70 7.68 8.06
CA LYS A 158 -6.69 8.76 8.01
C LYS A 158 -7.96 8.29 7.33
N ILE A 159 -9.11 8.56 7.95
CA ILE A 159 -10.42 8.14 7.46
C ILE A 159 -11.45 9.26 7.61
N LEU A 160 -12.43 9.29 6.73
CA LEU A 160 -13.58 10.18 6.83
C LEU A 160 -14.30 9.97 8.18
N SER A 161 -14.73 11.06 8.83
CA SER A 161 -15.46 10.95 10.10
C SER A 161 -16.78 10.19 9.95
N LYS A 162 -17.28 9.54 11.01
CA LYS A 162 -18.57 8.82 10.96
C LYS A 162 -19.72 9.70 10.46
N LYS A 163 -19.82 10.93 10.97
CA LYS A 163 -20.85 11.91 10.57
C LYS A 163 -20.75 12.28 9.09
N GLU A 164 -19.55 12.48 8.57
CA GLU A 164 -19.36 12.78 7.15
C GLU A 164 -19.56 11.55 6.26
N ALA A 165 -19.21 10.36 6.73
CA ALA A 165 -19.49 9.11 6.02
C ALA A 165 -21.00 8.86 5.88
N GLN A 166 -21.77 9.12 6.94
CA GLN A 166 -23.24 9.08 6.88
C GLN A 166 -23.80 10.08 5.86
N LYS A 167 -23.31 11.33 5.86
CA LYS A 167 -23.70 12.35 4.86
C LYS A 167 -23.35 11.91 3.44
N TRP A 168 -22.16 11.34 3.25
CA TRP A 168 -21.72 10.84 1.96
C TRP A 168 -22.61 9.69 1.45
N MET A 169 -23.03 8.77 2.34
CA MET A 169 -23.95 7.69 1.96
C MET A 169 -25.30 8.22 1.50
N LYS A 170 -25.90 9.14 2.26
CA LYS A 170 -27.19 9.77 1.88
C LYS A 170 -27.15 10.53 0.56
N SER A 171 -25.97 10.98 0.13
CA SER A 171 -25.80 11.67 -1.16
C SER A 171 -25.65 10.71 -2.36
N ARG A 172 -25.65 9.40 -2.10
CA ARG A 172 -25.45 8.31 -3.07
C ARG A 172 -26.68 7.39 -3.17
N GLU A 173 -27.67 7.61 -2.32
CA GLU A 173 -29.05 7.09 -2.40
C GLU A 173 -29.86 8.00 -3.33
#